data_AF-A0A7K2VPN8-F1
#
_entry.id   AF-A0A7K2VPN8-F1
#
_cell.length_a   1.000
_cell.length_b   1.000
_cell.length_c   1.000
_cell.angle_alpha   90.00
_cell.angle_beta   90.00
_cell.angle_gamma   90.00
#
_symmetry.space_group_name_H-M   'P 1'
#
loop_
_entity.id
_entity.type
_entity.pdbx_description
1 polymer ?
#
loop_
_entity_poly.entity_id
_entity_poly.type
_entity_poly.pdbx_seq_one_letter_code
_entity_poly.pdbx_strand_id
1 'polypeptide(L)'
;MLRVFKPTSPMSVGSWLLSGYAPLTMVAAATDAVRRFRPVGVAATAGAAVLAPAVATYTAVLIADTAVPSWHEGYRELPFVFAGSGASAAAGLALLTVPWAEAGPARRVAVLGAALELGSFRRQKRRMGLAAEPFELGGARRLLLAAEALTAGG
;
A
#
# COMPACT_ATOMS: atom_id res chain seq x y z
N MET A 1 17.35 -7.64 -13.65
CA MET A 1 17.32 -6.16 -13.67
C MET A 1 18.21 -5.49 -12.61
N LEU A 2 18.66 -6.19 -11.57
CA LEU A 2 19.50 -5.62 -10.49
C LEU A 2 20.97 -5.32 -10.88
N ARG A 3 21.31 -5.25 -12.17
CA ARG A 3 22.68 -4.94 -12.62
C ARG A 3 22.97 -3.44 -12.62
N VAL A 4 21.93 -2.61 -12.67
CA VAL A 4 22.02 -1.14 -12.72
C VAL A 4 20.99 -0.57 -11.75
N PHE A 5 21.41 0.40 -10.94
CA PHE A 5 20.52 1.20 -10.12
C PHE A 5 20.19 2.50 -10.86
N LYS A 6 18.93 2.66 -11.30
CA LYS A 6 18.46 3.85 -12.02
C LYS A 6 17.36 4.54 -11.21
N PRO A 7 17.71 5.56 -10.39
CA PRO A 7 16.74 6.28 -9.55
C PRO A 7 15.58 6.92 -10.33
N THR A 8 15.82 7.31 -11.58
CA THR A 8 14.82 7.93 -12.45
C THR A 8 13.84 6.94 -13.07
N SER A 9 14.01 5.63 -12.84
CA SER A 9 13.08 4.61 -13.32
C SER A 9 12.35 3.99 -12.13
N PRO A 10 11.03 4.24 -11.99
CA PRO A 10 10.24 3.63 -10.92
C PRO A 10 10.29 2.09 -10.94
N MET A 11 10.38 1.46 -12.12
CA MET A 11 10.56 0.00 -12.23
C MET A 11 11.91 -0.48 -11.69
N SER A 12 13.00 0.28 -11.92
CA SER A 12 14.31 -0.07 -11.35
C SER A 12 14.26 0.01 -9.83
N VAL A 13 13.75 1.11 -9.28
CA VAL A 13 13.60 1.32 -7.83
C VAL A 13 12.72 0.23 -7.21
N GLY A 14 11.57 -0.08 -7.82
CA GLY A 14 10.67 -1.14 -7.38
C GLY A 14 11.34 -2.52 -7.33
N SER A 15 12.14 -2.85 -8.35
CA SER A 15 12.90 -4.12 -8.37
C SER A 15 13.88 -4.20 -7.20
N TRP A 16 14.59 -3.11 -6.89
CA TRP A 16 15.53 -3.05 -5.76
C TRP A 16 14.81 -3.13 -4.42
N LEU A 17 13.68 -2.42 -4.27
CA LEU A 17 12.84 -2.48 -3.06
C LEU A 17 12.33 -3.90 -2.80
N LEU A 18 11.75 -4.55 -3.81
CA LEU A 18 11.25 -5.93 -3.69
C LEU A 18 12.37 -6.92 -3.39
N SER A 19 13.55 -6.72 -3.99
CA SER A 19 14.70 -7.60 -3.76
C SER A 19 15.25 -7.49 -2.34
N GLY A 20 15.12 -6.34 -1.68
CA GLY A 20 15.44 -6.19 -0.26
C GLY A 20 14.31 -6.70 0.66
N TYR A 21 13.07 -6.36 0.33
CA TYR A 21 11.91 -6.66 1.18
C TYR A 21 11.56 -8.15 1.22
N ALA A 22 11.51 -8.83 0.07
CA ALA A 22 11.03 -10.21 -0.02
C ALA A 22 11.89 -11.20 0.81
N PRO A 23 13.24 -11.17 0.77
CA PRO A 23 14.05 -12.04 1.63
C PRO A 23 13.82 -11.75 3.11
N LEU A 24 13.69 -10.49 3.51
CA LEU A 24 13.45 -10.12 4.91
C LEU A 24 12.11 -10.67 5.41
N THR A 25 11.04 -10.54 4.62
CA THR A 25 9.73 -11.11 4.98
C THR A 25 9.76 -12.64 5.04
N MET A 26 10.50 -13.30 4.13
CA MET A 26 10.65 -14.75 4.14
C MET A 26 11.42 -15.24 5.37
N VAL A 27 12.51 -14.56 5.74
CA VAL A 27 13.28 -14.88 6.95
C VAL A 27 12.44 -14.65 8.20
N ALA A 28 11.72 -13.53 8.28
CA ALA A 28 10.81 -13.25 9.39
C ALA A 28 9.75 -14.35 9.55
N ALA A 29 9.07 -14.72 8.46
CA ALA A 29 8.06 -15.78 8.48
C ALA A 29 8.64 -17.16 8.83
N ALA A 30 9.80 -17.52 8.26
CA ALA A 30 10.43 -18.82 8.50
C ALA A 30 10.94 -18.97 9.95
N THR A 31 11.54 -17.91 10.51
CA THR A 31 12.02 -17.93 11.90
C THR A 31 10.87 -18.01 12.90
N ASP A 32 9.74 -17.36 12.61
CA ASP A 32 8.53 -17.46 13.44
C ASP A 32 7.90 -18.86 13.35
N ALA A 33 7.80 -19.44 12.14
CA ALA A 33 7.26 -20.77 11.92
C ALA A 33 8.08 -21.88 12.62
N VAL A 34 9.41 -21.80 12.56
CA VAL A 34 10.31 -22.78 13.20
C VAL A 34 10.54 -22.47 14.69
N ARG A 35 10.07 -21.31 15.18
CA ARG A 35 10.25 -20.80 16.54
C ARG A 35 11.72 -20.79 17.00
N ARG A 36 12.65 -20.58 16.06
CA ARG A 36 14.11 -20.57 16.28
C ARG A 36 14.72 -19.31 15.68
N PHE A 37 15.90 -18.93 16.16
CA PHE A 37 16.64 -17.75 15.68
C PHE A 37 15.86 -16.44 15.87
N ARG A 38 15.14 -16.31 16.99
CA ARG A 38 14.39 -15.10 17.37
C ARG A 38 15.10 -13.77 17.10
N PRO A 39 16.38 -13.55 17.45
CA PRO A 39 17.02 -12.26 17.18
C PRO A 39 17.12 -11.96 15.68
N VAL A 40 17.36 -12.97 14.85
CA VAL A 40 17.40 -12.85 13.38
C VAL A 40 16.00 -12.54 12.85
N GLY A 41 14.98 -13.24 13.35
CA GLY A 41 13.59 -12.97 12.99
C GLY A 41 13.15 -11.54 13.31
N VAL A 42 13.48 -11.04 14.51
CA VAL A 42 13.18 -9.66 14.93
C VAL A 42 13.89 -8.65 14.03
N ALA A 43 15.18 -8.86 13.73
CA ALA A 43 15.93 -7.98 12.85
C ALA A 43 15.36 -7.98 11.42
N ALA A 44 14.97 -9.15 10.91
CA ALA A 44 14.34 -9.28 9.59
C ALA A 44 12.98 -8.58 9.54
N THR A 45 12.14 -8.75 10.57
CA THR A 45 10.86 -8.05 10.70
C THR A 45 11.04 -6.54 10.76
N ALA A 46 12.02 -6.05 11.53
CA ALA A 46 12.32 -4.62 11.60
C ALA A 46 12.79 -4.06 10.25
N GLY A 47 13.68 -4.78 9.55
CA GLY A 47 14.11 -4.40 8.21
C GLY A 47 12.97 -4.38 7.19
N ALA A 48 12.10 -5.40 7.22
CA ALA A 48 10.91 -5.44 6.38
C ALA A 48 9.96 -4.27 6.70
N ALA A 49 9.75 -3.95 7.98
CA ALA A 49 8.91 -2.83 8.40
C ALA A 49 9.43 -1.47 7.91
N VAL A 50 10.75 -1.28 7.82
CA VAL A 50 11.36 -0.06 7.27
C VAL A 50 11.16 0.04 5.76
N LEU A 51 11.25 -1.07 5.03
CA LEU A 51 11.06 -1.09 3.58
C LEU A 51 9.58 -1.12 3.15
N ALA A 52 8.69 -1.59 4.03
CA ALA A 52 7.27 -1.78 3.72
C ALA A 52 6.56 -0.52 3.20
N PRO A 53 6.76 0.69 3.76
CA PRO A 53 6.15 1.90 3.22
C PRO A 53 6.56 2.16 1.77
N ALA A 54 7.85 2.02 1.46
CA ALA A 54 8.34 2.22 0.09
C ALA A 54 7.76 1.18 -0.89
N VAL A 55 7.66 -0.09 -0.46
CA VAL A 55 7.03 -1.16 -1.24
C VAL A 55 5.53 -0.94 -1.41
N ALA A 56 4.85 -0.41 -0.40
CA ALA A 56 3.42 -0.11 -0.48
C ALA A 56 3.15 1.05 -1.45
N THR A 57 4.02 2.06 -1.49
CA THR A 57 3.78 3.28 -2.26
C THR A 57 4.42 3.34 -3.64
N TYR A 58 5.45 2.54 -3.96
CA TYR A 58 6.13 2.68 -5.26
C TYR A 58 5.22 2.40 -6.45
N THR A 59 4.20 1.54 -6.29
CA THR A 59 3.20 1.27 -7.32
C THR A 59 2.41 2.54 -7.67
N ALA A 60 2.17 3.42 -6.70
CA ALA A 60 1.56 4.73 -6.95
C ALA A 60 2.42 5.58 -7.89
N VAL A 61 3.75 5.53 -7.71
CA VAL A 61 4.70 6.26 -8.57
C VAL A 61 4.70 5.69 -9.98
N LEU A 62 4.71 4.36 -10.13
CA LEU A 62 4.59 3.71 -11.44
C LEU A 62 3.32 4.12 -12.19
N ILE A 63 2.22 4.19 -11.46
CA ILE A 63 0.92 4.56 -12.01
C ILE A 63 0.86 6.05 -12.37
N ALA A 64 1.46 6.92 -11.54
CA ALA A 64 1.49 8.35 -11.80
C ALA A 64 2.47 8.74 -12.93
N ASP A 65 3.47 7.90 -13.22
CA ASP A 65 4.43 8.07 -14.32
C ASP A 65 3.82 7.67 -15.68
N THR A 66 2.71 8.30 -16.03
CA THR A 66 1.92 8.02 -17.24
C THR A 66 1.47 9.30 -17.93
N ALA A 67 1.14 9.21 -19.21
CA ALA A 67 0.56 10.31 -19.97
C ALA A 67 -0.94 10.52 -19.68
N VAL A 68 -1.59 9.62 -18.94
CA VAL A 68 -3.02 9.73 -18.62
C VAL A 68 -3.22 10.81 -17.52
N PRO A 69 -3.90 11.94 -17.81
CA PRO A 69 -3.93 13.09 -16.90
C PRO A 69 -4.52 12.79 -15.52
N SER A 70 -5.60 12.01 -15.46
CA SER A 70 -6.27 11.66 -14.21
C SER A 70 -5.40 10.85 -13.25
N TRP A 71 -4.42 10.11 -13.76
CA TRP A 71 -3.45 9.37 -12.94
C TRP A 71 -2.22 10.23 -12.63
N HIS A 72 -1.71 10.96 -13.63
CA HIS A 72 -0.53 11.80 -13.47
C HIS A 72 -0.76 12.93 -12.46
N GLU A 73 -1.87 13.68 -12.57
CA GLU A 73 -2.21 14.79 -11.66
C GLU A 73 -2.37 14.33 -10.20
N GLY A 74 -2.55 13.02 -9.98
CA GLY A 74 -2.67 12.40 -8.66
C GLY A 74 -1.37 12.14 -7.94
N TYR A 75 -0.21 12.34 -8.58
CA TYR A 75 1.09 11.88 -8.07
C TYR A 75 1.39 12.28 -6.63
N ARG A 76 0.84 13.40 -6.14
CA ARG A 76 1.05 13.89 -4.76
C ARG A 76 0.28 13.10 -3.71
N GLU A 77 -0.93 12.67 -4.03
CA GLU A 77 -1.84 12.03 -3.06
C GLU A 77 -1.90 10.51 -3.24
N LEU A 78 -1.65 10.00 -4.46
CA LEU A 78 -1.66 8.57 -4.79
C LEU A 78 -0.79 7.70 -3.86
N PRO A 79 0.44 8.10 -3.46
CA PRO A 79 1.22 7.32 -2.51
C PRO A 79 0.49 7.06 -1.19
N PHE A 80 -0.28 8.04 -0.70
CA PHE A 80 -1.06 7.89 0.54
C PHE A 80 -2.27 6.99 0.34
N VAL A 81 -2.93 7.07 -0.83
CA VAL A 81 -4.02 6.16 -1.20
C VAL A 81 -3.52 4.71 -1.20
N PHE A 82 -2.37 4.44 -1.83
CA PHE A 82 -1.75 3.12 -1.88
C PHE A 82 -1.27 2.63 -0.50
N ALA A 83 -0.68 3.51 0.31
CA ALA A 83 -0.29 3.17 1.67
C ALA A 83 -1.51 2.78 2.53
N GLY A 84 -2.59 3.58 2.45
CA GLY A 84 -3.84 3.32 3.17
C GLY A 84 -4.48 2.01 2.73
N SER A 85 -4.64 1.82 1.42
CA SER A 85 -5.23 0.60 0.84
C SER A 85 -4.42 -0.65 1.16
N GLY A 86 -3.09 -0.59 1.04
CA GLY A 86 -2.21 -1.70 1.41
C GLY A 86 -2.30 -2.05 2.90
N ALA A 87 -2.35 -1.04 3.78
CA ALA A 87 -2.53 -1.25 5.21
C ALA A 87 -3.89 -1.87 5.54
N SER A 88 -4.96 -1.38 4.93
CA SER A 88 -6.32 -1.93 5.08
C SER A 88 -6.41 -3.38 4.62
N ALA A 89 -5.84 -3.70 3.46
CA ALA A 89 -5.84 -5.06 2.92
C ALA A 89 -5.04 -6.04 3.81
N ALA A 90 -3.85 -5.63 4.26
CA ALA A 90 -3.04 -6.43 5.17
C ALA A 90 -3.75 -6.64 6.53
N ALA A 91 -4.40 -5.60 7.04
CA ALA A 91 -5.19 -5.67 8.26
C ALA A 91 -6.41 -6.59 8.08
N GLY A 92 -7.11 -6.54 6.95
CA GLY A 92 -8.21 -7.45 6.63
C GLY A 92 -7.77 -8.91 6.66
N LEU A 93 -6.63 -9.23 6.04
CA LEU A 93 -6.05 -10.58 6.11
C LEU A 93 -5.71 -10.99 7.55
N ALA A 94 -5.13 -10.08 8.34
CA ALA A 94 -4.85 -10.34 9.75
C ALA A 94 -6.14 -10.59 10.56
N LEU A 95 -7.22 -9.85 10.30
CA LEU A 95 -8.51 -10.05 10.99
C LEU A 95 -9.15 -11.41 10.67
N LEU A 96 -8.87 -11.98 9.50
CA LEU A 96 -9.34 -13.32 9.11
C LEU A 96 -8.51 -14.45 9.72
N THR A 97 -7.26 -14.19 10.13
CA THR A 97 -6.28 -15.24 10.47
C THR A 97 -5.82 -15.20 11.93
N VAL A 98 -5.92 -14.05 12.60
CA VAL A 98 -5.49 -13.85 13.99
C VAL A 98 -6.65 -14.13 14.95
N PRO A 99 -6.42 -14.83 16.07
CA PRO A 99 -7.44 -15.02 17.11
C PRO A 99 -8.05 -13.69 17.56
N TRP A 100 -9.37 -13.68 17.81
CA TRP A 100 -10.11 -12.48 18.15
C TRP A 100 -9.50 -11.67 19.31
N ALA A 101 -8.94 -12.35 20.31
CA ALA A 101 -8.30 -11.73 21.48
C ALA A 101 -7.05 -10.90 21.13
N GLU A 102 -6.38 -11.23 20.03
CA GLU A 102 -5.13 -10.58 19.58
C GLU A 102 -5.35 -9.64 18.39
N ALA A 103 -6.57 -9.59 17.84
CA ALA A 103 -6.93 -8.80 16.66
C ALA A 103 -6.93 -7.27 16.87
N GLY A 104 -6.67 -6.79 18.10
CA GLY A 104 -6.70 -5.36 18.46
C GLY A 104 -5.85 -4.46 17.56
N PRO A 105 -4.55 -4.75 17.35
CA PRO A 105 -3.70 -3.99 16.45
C PRO A 105 -4.18 -4.01 15.00
N ALA A 106 -4.63 -5.17 14.49
CA ALA A 106 -5.14 -5.31 13.13
C ALA A 106 -6.35 -4.39 12.88
N ARG A 107 -7.30 -4.30 13.83
CA ARG A 107 -8.44 -3.38 13.71
C ARG A 107 -8.01 -1.91 13.63
N ARG A 108 -7.05 -1.51 14.46
CA ARG A 108 -6.55 -0.13 14.45
C ARG A 108 -5.91 0.20 13.10
N VAL A 109 -5.10 -0.71 12.56
CA VAL A 109 -4.48 -0.55 11.24
C VAL A 109 -5.54 -0.51 10.14
N ALA A 110 -6.58 -1.37 10.19
CA ALA A 110 -7.69 -1.33 9.24
C ALA A 110 -8.38 0.04 9.21
N VAL A 111 -8.74 0.58 10.38
CA VAL A 111 -9.40 1.89 10.49
C VAL A 111 -8.49 3.02 10.01
N LEU A 112 -7.21 3.01 10.42
CA LEU A 112 -6.25 4.04 10.00
C LEU A 112 -5.97 3.97 8.49
N GLY A 113 -5.84 2.77 7.94
CA GLY A 113 -5.65 2.54 6.51
C GLY A 113 -6.85 3.04 5.70
N ALA A 114 -8.06 2.69 6.12
CA ALA A 114 -9.30 3.12 5.47
C ALA A 114 -9.47 4.65 5.54
N ALA A 115 -9.18 5.25 6.70
CA ALA A 115 -9.22 6.70 6.85
C ALA A 115 -8.19 7.41 5.97
N LEU A 116 -6.97 6.86 5.88
CA LEU A 116 -5.91 7.40 5.04
C LEU A 116 -6.26 7.29 3.55
N GLU A 117 -6.74 6.13 3.11
CA GLU A 117 -7.17 5.89 1.72
C GLU A 117 -8.30 6.84 1.32
N LEU A 118 -9.41 6.82 2.06
CA LEU A 118 -10.58 7.65 1.74
C LEU A 118 -10.28 9.15 1.90
N GLY A 119 -9.46 9.53 2.87
CA GLY A 119 -9.08 10.91 3.12
C GLY A 119 -8.19 11.48 2.02
N SER A 120 -7.13 10.74 1.66
CA SER A 120 -6.21 11.12 0.58
C SER A 120 -6.90 11.10 -0.78
N PHE A 121 -7.75 10.12 -1.07
CA PHE A 121 -8.50 10.06 -2.33
C PHE A 121 -9.50 11.23 -2.46
N ARG A 122 -10.20 11.59 -1.37
CA ARG A 122 -11.06 12.78 -1.36
C ARG A 122 -10.27 14.07 -1.59
N ARG A 123 -9.09 14.19 -0.97
CA ARG A 123 -8.19 15.33 -1.15
C ARG A 123 -7.63 15.41 -2.58
N GLN A 124 -7.32 14.26 -3.17
CA GLN A 124 -6.88 14.12 -4.56
C GLN A 124 -7.94 14.65 -5.53
N LYS A 125 -9.18 14.13 -5.46
CA LYS A 125 -10.29 14.58 -6.31
C LYS A 125 -10.49 16.11 -6.25
N ARG A 126 -10.41 16.70 -5.06
CA ARG A 126 -10.55 18.17 -4.86
C ARG A 126 -9.43 19.00 -5.51
N ARG A 127 -8.23 18.44 -5.68
CA ARG A 127 -7.05 19.16 -6.21
C ARG A 127 -6.86 19.02 -7.72
N MET A 128 -7.43 17.99 -8.33
CA MET A 128 -7.20 17.64 -9.73
C MET A 128 -7.98 18.48 -10.76
N GLY A 129 -8.97 19.27 -10.33
CA GLY A 129 -9.78 20.07 -11.26
C GLY A 129 -10.41 19.21 -12.36
N LEU A 130 -10.23 19.61 -13.63
CA LEU A 130 -10.76 18.88 -14.80
C LEU A 130 -10.23 17.44 -14.91
N ALA A 131 -9.03 17.15 -14.39
CA ALA A 131 -8.47 15.80 -14.42
C ALA A 131 -9.23 14.81 -13.50
N ALA A 132 -10.11 15.30 -12.61
CA ALA A 132 -10.99 14.46 -11.80
C ALA A 132 -12.27 14.02 -12.52
N GLU A 133 -12.65 14.68 -13.62
CA GLU A 133 -13.91 14.40 -14.34
C GLU A 133 -14.13 12.91 -14.66
N PRO A 134 -13.11 12.13 -15.08
CA PRO A 134 -13.29 10.69 -15.31
C PRO A 134 -13.72 9.90 -14.06
N PHE A 135 -13.42 10.38 -12.86
CA PHE A 135 -13.86 9.74 -11.61
C PHE A 135 -15.32 10.05 -11.26
N GLU A 136 -15.90 11.09 -11.87
CA GLU A 136 -17.26 11.55 -11.59
C GLU A 136 -18.28 11.08 -12.64
N LEU A 137 -17.81 10.48 -13.73
CA LEU A 137 -18.66 10.07 -14.85
C LEU A 137 -18.75 8.55 -15.02
N GLY A 138 -19.88 8.11 -15.58
CA GLY A 138 -20.10 6.77 -16.12
C GLY A 138 -19.86 5.61 -15.13
N GLY A 139 -19.27 4.53 -15.64
CA GLY A 139 -18.99 3.30 -14.88
C GLY A 139 -17.90 3.48 -13.82
N ALA A 140 -16.91 4.35 -14.09
CA ALA A 140 -15.81 4.61 -13.15
C ALA A 140 -16.34 5.17 -11.82
N ARG A 141 -17.28 6.12 -11.87
CA ARG A 141 -17.94 6.63 -10.66
C ARG A 141 -18.65 5.53 -9.87
N ARG A 142 -19.35 4.61 -10.53
CA ARG A 142 -20.07 3.52 -9.85
C ARG A 142 -19.10 2.59 -9.11
N LEU A 143 -18.00 2.21 -9.76
CA LEU A 143 -16.97 1.39 -9.15
C LEU A 143 -16.29 2.10 -7.98
N LEU A 144 -16.01 3.39 -8.11
CA LEU A 144 -15.42 4.18 -7.03
C LEU A 144 -16.36 4.33 -5.83
N LEU A 145 -17.65 4.57 -6.06
CA LEU A 145 -18.63 4.63 -4.97
C LEU A 145 -18.76 3.29 -4.26
N ALA A 146 -18.74 2.18 -5.00
CA ALA A 146 -18.74 0.84 -4.42
C ALA A 146 -17.48 0.59 -3.59
N ALA A 147 -16.30 0.95 -4.10
CA ALA A 147 -15.05 0.84 -3.37
C ALA A 147 -15.06 1.71 -2.10
N GLU A 148 -15.47 2.97 -2.19
CA GLU A 148 -15.58 3.88 -1.03
C GLU A 148 -16.55 3.33 0.02
N ALA A 149 -17.68 2.77 -0.40
CA ALA A 149 -18.66 2.16 0.50
C ALA A 149 -18.13 0.89 1.18
N LEU A 150 -17.43 0.02 0.45
CA LEU A 150 -16.80 -1.18 1.01
C LEU A 150 -15.71 -0.80 2.02
N THR A 151 -14.83 0.14 1.67
CA THR A 151 -13.75 0.58 2.57
C THR A 151 -14.31 1.28 3.82
N ALA A 152 -15.43 2.01 3.71
CA ALA A 152 -16.09 2.62 4.86
C ALA A 152 -16.89 1.62 5.71
N GLY A 153 -17.45 0.58 5.09
CA GLY A 153 -18.26 -0.44 5.74
C GLY A 153 -17.43 -1.48 6.50
N GLY A 154 -16.21 -1.76 6.02
CA GLY A 154 -15.35 -2.83 6.55
C GLY A 154 -15.64 -4.19 5.94
#